data_AF-A0A1B7US08-F1
#
_entry.id   AF-A0A1B7US08-F1
#
_cell.length_a   1.000
_cell.length_b   1.000
_cell.length_c   1.000
_cell.angle_alpha   90.00
_cell.angle_beta   90.00
_cell.angle_gamma   90.00
#
_symmetry.space_group_name_H-M   'P 1'
#
loop_
_entity.id
_entity.type
_entity.pdbx_description
1 polymer ?
#
loop_
_entity_poly.entity_id
_entity_poly.type
_entity_poly.pdbx_seq_one_letter_code
_entity_poly.pdbx_strand_id
1 'polypeptide(L)' 'RRSGYPYQYQQQPVEITSFANENLAQRLGVTPQSLITERESKSEQEFISWSRNRDPMSLGWKFQVSDGLFYPVKQ' A
#
# COMPACT_ATOMS: atom_id res chain seq x y z
N ARG A 1 28.30 -34.29 -19.42
CA ARG A 1 28.53 -32.86 -19.08
C ARG A 1 27.17 -32.18 -18.93
N ARG A 2 26.94 -31.56 -17.75
CA ARG A 2 26.00 -30.47 -17.42
C ARG A 2 24.49 -30.70 -17.64
N SER A 3 23.83 -31.23 -16.61
CA SER A 3 22.43 -30.91 -16.30
C SER A 3 22.37 -29.47 -15.79
N GLY A 4 21.67 -28.59 -16.50
CA GLY A 4 21.34 -27.25 -16.02
C GLY A 4 19.87 -27.22 -15.62
N TYR A 5 19.59 -27.18 -14.33
CA TYR A 5 18.26 -26.89 -13.82
C TYR A 5 18.10 -25.36 -13.76
N PRO A 6 17.28 -24.72 -14.61
CA PRO A 6 16.90 -23.34 -14.36
C PRO A 6 15.91 -23.34 -13.20
N TYR A 7 16.36 -22.88 -12.03
CA TYR A 7 15.46 -22.50 -10.93
C TYR A 7 14.61 -21.32 -11.40
N GLN A 8 13.40 -21.59 -11.88
CA GLN A 8 12.37 -20.57 -12.07
C GLN A 8 11.82 -20.19 -10.69
N TYR A 9 12.33 -19.09 -10.13
CA TYR A 9 11.71 -18.43 -8.98
C TYR A 9 10.36 -17.83 -9.43
N GLN A 10 9.29 -18.61 -9.32
CA GLN A 10 7.94 -18.07 -9.32
C GLN A 10 7.73 -17.35 -7.99
N GLN A 11 8.03 -16.05 -7.98
CA GLN A 11 7.59 -15.18 -6.89
C GLN A 11 6.05 -15.16 -6.94
N GLN A 12 5.40 -15.86 -6.01
CA GLN A 12 3.96 -15.71 -5.85
C GLN A 12 3.69 -14.24 -5.52
N PRO A 13 2.73 -13.58 -6.20
CA PRO A 13 2.38 -12.21 -5.88
C PRO A 13 1.88 -12.18 -4.43
N VAL A 14 2.65 -11.55 -3.54
CA VAL A 14 2.23 -11.33 -2.16
C VAL A 14 0.97 -10.45 -2.21
N GLU A 15 -0.17 -11.03 -1.86
CA GLU A 15 -1.42 -10.27 -1.76
C GLU A 15 -1.30 -9.28 -0.60
N ILE A 16 -1.38 -7.99 -0.93
CA ILE A 16 -1.35 -6.92 0.06
C ILE A 16 -2.71 -6.88 0.72
N THR A 17 -2.78 -7.24 2.00
CA THR A 17 -4.04 -7.31 2.75
C THR A 17 -4.35 -6.01 3.49
N SER A 18 -3.36 -5.44 4.16
CA SER A 18 -3.49 -4.21 4.95
C SER A 18 -2.12 -3.67 5.38
N PHE A 19 -2.01 -2.38 5.67
CA PHE A 19 -0.82 -1.79 6.28
C PHE A 19 -1.13 -0.94 7.51
N ALA A 20 -0.21 -0.98 8.48
CA ALA A 20 -0.12 0.06 9.51
C ALA A 20 0.39 1.38 8.91
N ASN A 21 0.24 2.48 9.66
CA ASN A 21 0.60 3.81 9.21
C ASN A 21 2.07 3.91 8.75
N GLU A 22 3.00 3.29 9.46
CA GLU A 22 4.44 3.30 9.15
C GLU A 22 4.72 2.61 7.82
N ASN A 23 4.14 1.43 7.61
CA ASN A 23 4.35 0.61 6.41
C ASN A 23 3.73 1.28 5.18
N LEU A 24 2.53 1.86 5.33
CA LEU A 24 1.90 2.59 4.25
C LEU A 24 2.68 3.87 3.91
N ALA A 25 3.16 4.61 4.92
CA ALA A 25 3.94 5.81 4.70
C ALA A 25 5.22 5.52 3.90
N GLN A 26 5.94 4.46 4.25
CA GLN A 26 7.11 4.01 3.49
C GLN A 26 6.75 3.68 2.04
N ARG A 27 5.65 2.94 1.82
CA ARG A 27 5.20 2.56 0.48
C ARG A 27 4.80 3.76 -0.39
N LEU A 28 4.15 4.78 0.20
CA LEU A 28 3.74 6.00 -0.50
C LEU A 28 4.86 7.04 -0.61
N GLY A 29 6.05 6.76 -0.06
CA GLY A 29 7.19 7.69 -0.09
C GLY A 29 6.98 8.95 0.76
N VAL A 30 6.26 8.84 1.88
CA VAL A 30 5.94 9.95 2.79
C VAL A 30 6.36 9.62 4.23
N THR A 31 6.30 10.61 5.13
CA THR A 31 6.53 10.34 6.56
C THR A 31 5.25 9.85 7.24
N PRO A 32 5.33 9.02 8.31
CA PRO A 32 4.16 8.58 9.07
C PRO A 32 3.30 9.76 9.57
N GLN A 33 3.93 10.86 9.97
CA GLN A 33 3.22 12.07 10.40
C GLN A 33 2.49 12.76 9.25
N SER A 34 3.13 12.90 8.09
CA SER A 34 2.47 13.49 6.92
C SER A 34 1.30 12.64 6.43
N LEU A 35 1.38 11.30 6.52
CA LEU A 35 0.27 10.42 6.16
C LEU A 35 -0.96 10.66 7.06
N ILE A 36 -0.73 10.85 8.36
CA ILE A 36 -1.77 11.23 9.34
C ILE A 36 -2.39 12.57 8.96
N THR A 37 -1.57 13.60 8.71
CA THR A 37 -2.06 14.94 8.32
C THR A 37 -2.87 14.89 7.02
N GLU A 38 -2.43 14.15 6.01
CA GLU A 38 -3.11 14.03 4.72
C GLU A 38 -4.46 13.31 4.85
N ARG A 39 -4.54 12.29 5.71
CA ARG A 39 -5.79 11.60 6.06
C ARG A 39 -6.78 12.51 6.78
N GLU A 40 -6.31 13.34 7.72
CA GLU A 40 -7.19 14.20 8.54
C GLU A 40 -7.66 15.44 7.80
N SER A 41 -6.85 15.93 6.85
CA SER A 41 -7.15 17.12 6.05
C SER A 41 -8.03 16.85 4.83
N LYS A 42 -8.31 15.59 4.49
CA LYS A 42 -9.04 15.17 3.29
C LYS A 42 -10.27 14.37 3.63
N SER A 43 -11.27 14.41 2.76
CA SER A 43 -12.32 13.40 2.77
C SER A 43 -11.74 12.03 2.44
N GLU A 44 -12.46 10.96 2.79
CA GLU A 44 -12.04 9.58 2.50
C GLU A 44 -11.76 9.38 1.00
N GLN A 45 -12.63 9.88 0.12
CA GLN A 45 -12.48 9.74 -1.33
C GLN A 45 -11.24 10.49 -1.87
N GLU A 46 -10.99 11.70 -1.37
CA GLU A 46 -9.79 12.46 -1.72
C GLU A 46 -8.52 11.76 -1.25
N PHE A 47 -8.53 11.18 -0.04
CA PHE A 47 -7.40 10.43 0.47
C PHE A 47 -7.14 9.14 -0.34
N ILE A 48 -8.20 8.41 -0.72
CA ILE A 48 -8.10 7.23 -1.58
C ILE A 48 -7.47 7.60 -2.93
N SER A 49 -7.89 8.71 -3.55
CA SER A 49 -7.32 9.20 -4.80
C SER A 49 -5.85 9.66 -4.63
N TRP A 50 -5.57 10.41 -3.55
CA TRP A 50 -4.23 10.90 -3.23
C TRP A 50 -3.22 9.78 -3.00
N SER A 51 -3.63 8.73 -2.28
CA SER A 51 -2.81 7.56 -1.98
C SER A 51 -2.62 6.70 -3.24
N ARG A 52 -3.65 6.52 -4.06
CA ARG A 52 -3.56 5.86 -5.37
C ARG A 52 -2.50 6.48 -6.28
N ASN A 53 -2.44 7.81 -6.33
CA ASN A 53 -1.48 8.51 -7.18
C ASN A 53 -0.01 8.38 -6.70
N ARG A 54 0.20 7.87 -5.48
CA ARG A 54 1.55 7.63 -4.90
C ARG A 54 1.90 6.16 -4.81
N ASP A 55 0.92 5.28 -4.79
CA ASP A 55 1.13 3.86 -4.68
C ASP A 55 1.81 3.31 -5.95
N PRO A 56 2.93 2.58 -5.84
CA PRO A 56 3.61 2.00 -7.00
C PRO A 56 2.74 1.04 -7.83
N MET A 57 1.66 0.51 -7.25
CA MET A 57 0.70 -0.38 -7.91
C MET A 57 -0.65 0.31 -8.16
N SER A 58 -0.72 1.63 -7.99
CA SER A 58 -1.93 2.44 -8.14
C SER A 58 -3.11 1.96 -7.28
N LEU A 59 -2.82 1.41 -6.09
CA LEU A 59 -3.82 1.06 -5.10
C LEU A 59 -4.22 2.29 -4.30
N GLY A 60 -5.53 2.58 -4.24
CA GLY A 60 -6.06 3.54 -3.29
C GLY A 60 -6.11 2.92 -1.90
N TRP A 61 -5.96 3.72 -0.85
CA TRP A 61 -5.92 3.21 0.53
C TRP A 61 -7.00 3.86 1.38
N LYS A 62 -7.75 3.02 2.10
CA LYS A 62 -8.79 3.46 3.05
C LYS A 62 -8.37 3.12 4.47
N PHE A 63 -8.45 4.10 5.36
CA PHE A 63 -8.23 3.89 6.78
C PHE A 63 -9.47 3.30 7.44
N GLN A 64 -9.27 2.28 8.26
CA GLN A 64 -10.32 1.67 9.07
C GLN A 64 -10.11 2.06 10.54
N VAL A 65 -11.08 2.74 11.13
CA VAL A 65 -10.97 3.27 12.51
C VAL A 65 -11.02 2.17 13.55
N SER A 66 -11.68 1.05 13.27
CA SER A 66 -11.86 -0.04 14.23
C SER A 66 -10.56 -0.74 14.61
N ASP A 67 -9.58 -0.81 13.70
CA ASP A 67 -8.29 -1.49 13.91
C ASP A 67 -7.08 -0.58 13.66
N GLY A 68 -7.29 0.62 13.13
CA GLY A 68 -6.21 1.56 12.82
C GLY A 68 -5.37 1.14 11.61
N LEU A 69 -5.90 0.29 10.73
CA LEU A 69 -5.19 -0.20 9.56
C LEU A 69 -5.69 0.44 8.26
N PHE A 70 -4.82 0.45 7.25
CA PHE A 70 -5.16 0.85 5.90
C PHE A 70 -5.39 -0.38 5.03
N TYR A 71 -6.51 -0.39 4.31
CA TYR A 71 -6.88 -1.46 3.39
C TYR A 71 -6.86 -0.95 1.94
N PRO A 72 -6.37 -1.75 0.98
CA PRO A 72 -6.36 -1.37 -0.41
C PRO A 72 -7.77 -1.38 -0.99
N VAL A 73 -8.11 -0.33 -1.73
CA VAL A 73 -9.36 -0.14 -2.47
C VAL A 73 -9.06 -0.33 -3.95
N LYS A 74 -9.42 -1.51 -4.47
CA LYS A 74 -9.44 -1.78 -5.90
C LYS A 74 -10.64 -1.05 -6.51
N GLN A 75 -10.40 -0.31 -7.60
CA GLN A 75 -11.47 0.20 -8.46
C GLN A 75 -11.75 -0.79 -9.58
#